data_AF-A0A1W9S3W0-F1
#
_entry.id   AF-A0A1W9S3W0-F1
#
_cell.length_a   1.000
_cell.length_b   1.000
_cell.length_c   1.000
_cell.angle_alpha   90.00
_cell.angle_beta   90.00
_cell.angle_gamma   90.00
#
_symmetry.space_group_name_H-M   'P 1'
#
loop_
_entity.id
_entity.type
_entity.pdbx_description
1 polymer ?
#
loop_
_entity_poly.entity_id
_entity_poly.type
_entity_poly.pdbx_seq_one_letter_code
_entity_poly.pdbx_strand_id
1 'polypeptide(L)'
;MQPLMINKKDLLLQRSLPSFVKIYFLITLSIIMCSGKVLAQKTSTLINSDPPGVILSLEGEYRITATTPCRLPENITGFYRLKARLTGYETWDGEIMILPGQDNTFSFTLSPKTRFKAGLRSLFFPGWGQYYSDQRYRAALLSLSTLGLGVASLIADADYRRKRDDYFQIMTDLSNAVTAEEILQLRNLAREKNRQAYDAETTRNVFIGVTVGLWAYNLIDAVIFFPERKFVFQKPLTIGLNQIKADFDGQETNLKLIVMF
;
A
#
# COMPACT_ATOMS: atom_id res chain seq x y z
N MET A 1 5.13 52.79 64.00
CA MET A 1 4.15 53.04 62.92
C MET A 1 4.37 54.46 62.41
N GLN A 2 5.02 54.62 61.25
CA GLN A 2 5.16 55.92 60.55
C GLN A 2 4.15 55.94 59.39
N PRO A 3 3.31 56.98 59.25
CA PRO A 3 2.42 57.11 58.12
C PRO A 3 3.17 57.59 56.87
N LEU A 4 2.93 56.92 55.74
CA LEU A 4 3.42 57.26 54.42
C LEU A 4 2.79 58.60 53.98
N MET A 5 3.54 59.70 54.09
CA MET A 5 3.12 61.02 53.60
C MET A 5 3.18 61.03 52.07
N ILE A 6 2.03 60.79 51.44
CA ILE A 6 1.84 61.03 50.00
C ILE A 6 1.99 62.54 49.76
N ASN A 7 2.97 62.89 48.92
CA ASN A 7 3.30 64.27 48.58
C ASN A 7 2.14 64.92 47.82
N LYS A 8 1.55 65.99 48.36
CA LYS A 8 0.44 66.75 47.73
C LYS A 8 0.76 67.25 46.31
N LYS A 9 2.03 67.29 45.90
CA LYS A 9 2.43 67.71 44.54
C LYS A 9 2.05 66.69 43.47
N ASP A 10 2.01 65.40 43.79
CA ASP A 10 1.67 64.36 42.81
C ASP A 10 0.16 64.31 42.51
N LEU A 11 -0.68 64.74 43.46
CA LEU A 11 -2.14 64.82 43.28
C LEU A 11 -2.60 66.00 42.41
N LEU A 12 -1.74 67.02 42.23
CA LEU A 12 -2.08 68.23 41.47
C LEU A 12 -1.71 68.15 39.99
N LEU A 13 -0.77 67.28 39.62
CA LEU A 13 -0.42 67.06 38.20
C LEU A 13 -1.51 66.33 37.41
N GLN A 14 -2.48 65.69 38.08
CA GLN A 14 -3.59 65.03 37.40
C GLN A 14 -4.76 65.99 37.07
N ARG A 15 -4.75 67.22 37.60
CA ARG A 15 -5.91 68.14 37.53
C ARG A 15 -5.82 69.24 36.48
N SER A 16 -4.70 69.41 35.76
CA SER A 16 -4.50 70.56 34.85
C SER A 16 -4.12 70.20 33.41
N LEU A 17 -4.35 68.96 32.96
CA LEU A 17 -4.20 68.68 31.53
C LEU A 17 -5.40 69.25 30.75
N PRO A 18 -5.18 70.14 29.76
CA PRO A 18 -6.27 70.72 28.98
C PRO A 18 -7.07 69.62 28.29
N SER A 19 -8.39 69.81 28.16
CA SER A 19 -9.34 68.79 27.68
C SER A 19 -8.91 68.12 26.37
N PHE A 20 -8.22 68.84 25.49
CA PHE A 20 -7.68 68.32 24.23
C PHE A 20 -6.61 67.25 24.42
N VAL A 21 -5.79 67.31 25.47
CA VAL A 21 -4.76 66.28 25.76
C VAL A 21 -5.40 65.00 26.28
N LYS A 22 -6.46 65.11 27.09
CA LYS A 22 -7.24 63.95 27.54
C LYS A 22 -7.99 63.28 26.38
N ILE A 23 -8.54 64.08 25.45
CA ILE A 23 -9.19 63.60 24.24
C ILE A 23 -8.17 62.92 23.31
N TYR A 24 -6.98 63.51 23.11
CA TYR A 24 -5.91 62.90 22.33
C TYR A 24 -5.46 61.56 22.93
N PHE A 25 -5.33 61.49 24.26
CA PHE A 25 -4.97 60.26 24.96
C PHE A 25 -6.06 59.19 24.87
N LEU A 26 -7.34 59.56 24.89
CA LEU A 26 -8.46 58.62 24.70
C LEU A 26 -8.57 58.14 23.24
N ILE A 27 -8.32 59.02 22.26
CA ILE A 27 -8.33 58.66 20.83
C ILE A 27 -7.16 57.72 20.52
N THR A 28 -5.94 58.00 21.01
CA THR A 28 -4.79 57.11 20.80
C THR A 28 -4.95 55.78 21.55
N LEU A 29 -5.55 55.77 22.75
CA LEU A 29 -5.87 54.53 23.48
C LEU A 29 -6.91 53.69 22.75
N SER A 30 -7.92 54.31 22.11
CA SER A 30 -8.88 53.62 21.24
C SER A 30 -8.24 53.06 19.96
N ILE A 31 -7.28 53.76 19.36
CA ILE A 31 -6.54 53.27 18.17
C ILE A 31 -5.63 52.08 18.56
N ILE A 32 -5.03 52.10 19.74
CA ILE A 32 -4.18 51.01 20.26
C ILE A 32 -5.01 49.75 20.59
N MET A 33 -6.23 49.90 21.11
CA MET A 33 -7.16 48.79 21.35
C MET A 33 -7.76 48.20 20.06
N CYS A 34 -7.63 48.88 18.91
CA CYS A 34 -8.11 48.41 17.61
C CYS A 34 -7.08 47.55 16.86
N SER A 35 -5.86 47.38 17.41
CA SER A 35 -4.92 46.36 16.95
C SER A 35 -5.15 45.05 17.71
N GLY A 36 -6.40 44.58 17.72
CA GLY A 36 -6.66 43.18 18.00
C GLY A 36 -5.87 42.38 16.97
N LYS A 37 -4.81 41.70 17.39
CA LYS A 37 -4.17 40.70 16.53
C LYS A 37 -5.27 39.72 16.16
N VAL A 38 -5.78 39.81 14.92
CA VAL A 38 -6.45 38.69 14.29
C VAL A 38 -5.36 37.63 14.21
N LEU A 39 -5.34 36.74 15.21
CA LEU A 39 -4.58 35.51 15.13
C LEU A 39 -5.07 34.86 13.84
N ALA A 40 -4.22 34.83 12.81
CA ALA A 40 -4.49 34.03 11.62
C ALA A 40 -4.83 32.64 12.13
N GLN A 41 -6.11 32.28 12.06
CA GLN A 41 -6.56 30.97 12.46
C GLN A 41 -5.82 30.00 11.55
N LYS A 42 -5.05 29.10 12.16
CA LYS A 42 -4.17 28.17 11.46
C LYS A 42 -5.02 27.15 10.70
N THR A 43 -5.52 27.52 9.53
CA THR A 43 -6.48 26.72 8.77
C THR A 43 -5.76 25.60 8.03
N SER A 44 -6.09 24.35 8.34
CA SER A 44 -5.41 23.19 7.76
C SER A 44 -6.39 22.07 7.43
N THR A 45 -6.10 21.34 6.34
CA THR A 45 -6.95 20.21 5.95
C THR A 45 -6.58 18.97 6.77
N LEU A 46 -7.53 18.44 7.53
CA LEU A 46 -7.40 17.19 8.28
C LEU A 46 -7.83 16.01 7.40
N ILE A 47 -6.98 14.99 7.29
CA ILE A 47 -7.28 13.73 6.61
C ILE A 47 -7.35 12.61 7.63
N ASN A 48 -8.50 11.93 7.66
CA ASN A 48 -8.76 10.75 8.47
C ASN A 48 -8.99 9.52 7.58
N SER A 49 -8.81 8.34 8.15
CA SER A 49 -9.23 7.10 7.50
C SER A 49 -9.69 6.05 8.49
N ASP A 50 -10.50 5.13 7.99
CA ASP A 50 -10.83 3.88 8.68
C ASP A 50 -10.35 2.69 7.85
N PRO A 51 -9.40 1.87 8.34
CA PRO A 51 -8.68 1.99 9.61
C PRO A 51 -7.70 3.18 9.60
N PRO A 52 -7.19 3.60 10.78
CA PRO A 52 -6.09 4.56 10.87
C PRO A 52 -4.73 3.93 10.51
N GLY A 53 -3.71 4.76 10.28
CA GLY A 53 -2.36 4.30 9.92
C GLY A 53 -2.15 4.05 8.42
N VAL A 54 -3.03 4.58 7.57
CA VAL A 54 -2.98 4.41 6.12
C VAL A 54 -1.91 5.32 5.54
N ILE A 55 -1.06 4.77 4.68
CA ILE A 55 -0.06 5.55 3.93
C ILE A 55 -0.77 6.21 2.75
N LEU A 56 -0.66 7.53 2.70
CA LEU A 56 -1.22 8.39 1.67
C LEU A 56 -0.14 8.93 0.76
N SER A 57 -0.43 9.01 -0.53
CA SER A 57 0.34 9.74 -1.52
C SER A 57 -0.58 10.72 -2.23
N LEU A 58 -0.30 12.01 -2.07
CA LEU A 58 -0.96 13.11 -2.74
C LEU A 58 -0.12 13.51 -3.96
N GLU A 59 -0.72 13.46 -5.14
CA GLU A 59 -0.09 13.82 -6.40
C GLU A 59 -0.84 15.02 -7.01
N GLY A 60 -0.21 16.19 -6.97
CA GLY A 60 -0.71 17.44 -7.57
C GLY A 60 0.46 18.36 -7.89
N GLU A 61 0.33 19.66 -7.58
CA GLU A 61 1.45 20.61 -7.66
C GLU A 61 2.63 20.17 -6.79
N TYR A 62 2.31 19.68 -5.58
CA TYR A 62 3.27 19.04 -4.69
C TYR A 62 3.05 17.52 -4.62
N ARG A 63 4.13 16.78 -4.34
CA ARG A 63 4.06 15.35 -4.01
C ARG A 63 4.30 15.16 -2.54
N ILE A 64 3.29 14.63 -1.84
CA ILE A 64 3.33 14.53 -0.38
C ILE A 64 2.98 13.11 0.02
N THR A 65 3.78 12.54 0.92
CA THR A 65 3.48 11.25 1.54
C THR A 65 3.23 11.46 3.03
N ALA A 66 2.11 10.94 3.52
CA ALA A 66 1.69 11.09 4.91
C ALA A 66 1.03 9.81 5.44
N THR A 67 0.78 9.72 6.74
CA THR A 67 0.06 8.60 7.35
C THR A 67 -1.15 9.12 8.12
N THR A 68 -2.32 8.51 7.95
CA THR A 68 -3.54 8.95 8.63
C THR A 68 -3.56 8.58 10.12
N PRO A 69 -4.25 9.37 10.97
CA PRO A 69 -4.77 10.70 10.67
C PRO A 69 -3.64 11.74 10.55
N CYS A 70 -3.72 12.63 9.56
CA CYS A 70 -2.72 13.70 9.37
C CYS A 70 -3.36 15.05 9.03
N ARG A 71 -2.67 16.13 9.39
CA ARG A 71 -3.00 17.48 8.91
C ARG A 71 -2.06 17.87 7.79
N LEU A 72 -2.63 18.36 6.69
CA LEU A 72 -1.86 18.89 5.57
C LEU A 72 -1.28 20.28 5.91
N PRO A 73 -0.07 20.59 5.44
CA PRO A 73 0.45 21.95 5.43
C PRO A 73 -0.51 22.97 4.81
N GLU A 74 -0.55 24.17 5.38
CA GLU A 74 -1.52 25.23 5.04
C GLU A 74 -1.28 25.84 3.64
N ASN A 75 -0.06 25.71 3.14
CA ASN A 75 0.36 26.24 1.84
C ASN A 75 -0.01 25.33 0.67
N ILE A 76 -0.72 24.22 0.92
CA ILE A 76 -1.13 23.28 -0.11
C ILE A 76 -2.54 23.65 -0.55
N THR A 77 -2.69 23.95 -1.83
CA THR A 77 -3.96 24.31 -2.45
C THR A 77 -4.09 23.67 -3.83
N GLY A 78 -5.32 23.51 -4.31
CA GLY A 78 -5.61 22.96 -5.63
C GLY A 78 -6.08 21.51 -5.61
N PHE A 79 -6.10 20.88 -6.78
CA PHE A 79 -6.56 19.51 -6.97
C PHE A 79 -5.41 18.52 -6.76
N TYR A 80 -5.67 17.48 -5.95
CA TYR A 80 -4.73 16.40 -5.69
C TYR A 80 -5.40 15.06 -5.93
N ARG A 81 -4.69 14.18 -6.61
CA ARG A 81 -5.03 12.75 -6.63
C ARG A 81 -4.45 12.09 -5.38
N LEU A 82 -5.32 11.49 -4.58
CA LEU A 82 -4.98 10.83 -3.33
C LEU A 82 -5.00 9.32 -3.57
N LYS A 83 -3.83 8.69 -3.41
CA LYS A 83 -3.69 7.23 -3.39
C LYS A 83 -3.42 6.79 -1.96
N ALA A 84 -4.24 5.87 -1.47
CA ALA A 84 -4.16 5.37 -0.11
C ALA A 84 -3.86 3.87 -0.11
N ARG A 85 -2.90 3.45 0.73
CA ARG A 85 -2.48 2.06 0.84
C ARG A 85 -2.25 1.66 2.28
N LEU A 86 -2.73 0.48 2.62
CA LEU A 86 -2.43 -0.19 3.87
C LEU A 86 -2.31 -1.69 3.59
N THR A 87 -1.28 -2.32 4.15
CA THR A 87 -1.07 -3.77 4.02
C THR A 87 -2.33 -4.51 4.45
N GLY A 88 -2.76 -5.55 3.73
CA GLY A 88 -3.99 -6.28 4.05
C GLY A 88 -5.31 -5.59 3.67
N TYR A 89 -5.26 -4.36 3.15
CA TYR A 89 -6.42 -3.64 2.63
C TYR A 89 -6.28 -3.37 1.13
N GLU A 90 -7.43 -3.22 0.46
CA GLU A 90 -7.47 -2.77 -0.92
C GLU A 90 -6.97 -1.33 -1.04
N THR A 91 -6.30 -1.04 -2.15
CA THR A 91 -5.84 0.32 -2.42
C THR A 91 -7.03 1.20 -2.78
N TRP A 92 -7.04 2.42 -2.26
CA TRP A 92 -8.06 3.42 -2.56
C TRP A 92 -7.43 4.55 -3.39
N ASP A 93 -8.20 5.10 -4.32
CA ASP A 93 -7.81 6.20 -5.19
C ASP A 93 -9.00 7.16 -5.31
N GLY A 94 -8.72 8.46 -5.29
CA GLY A 94 -9.73 9.50 -5.45
C GLY A 94 -9.08 10.86 -5.57
N GLU A 95 -9.91 11.87 -5.78
CA GLU A 95 -9.48 13.25 -5.98
C GLU A 95 -10.00 14.13 -4.84
N ILE A 96 -9.16 15.06 -4.38
CA ILE A 96 -9.54 16.05 -3.39
C ILE A 96 -9.19 17.45 -3.90
N MET A 97 -10.08 18.39 -3.64
CA MET A 97 -9.83 19.82 -3.88
C MET A 97 -9.53 20.48 -2.53
N ILE A 98 -8.36 21.09 -2.41
CA ILE A 98 -7.93 21.80 -1.20
C ILE A 98 -8.05 23.29 -1.46
N LEU A 99 -8.95 23.94 -0.74
CA LEU A 99 -9.19 25.39 -0.85
C LEU A 99 -8.33 26.16 0.16
N PRO A 100 -7.75 27.31 -0.21
CA PRO A 100 -6.99 28.16 0.70
C PRO A 100 -7.87 28.70 1.83
N GLY A 101 -7.31 28.82 3.03
CA GLY A 101 -7.96 29.49 4.16
C GLY A 101 -9.20 28.78 4.71
N GLN A 102 -9.41 27.50 4.38
CA GLN A 102 -10.52 26.69 4.90
C GLN A 102 -10.02 25.50 5.72
N ASP A 103 -10.67 25.28 6.87
CA ASP A 103 -10.55 24.04 7.63
C ASP A 103 -11.41 22.95 6.97
N ASN A 104 -10.78 22.10 6.17
CA ASN A 104 -11.44 20.97 5.55
C ASN A 104 -11.15 19.68 6.30
N THR A 105 -12.15 18.81 6.41
CA THR A 105 -11.95 17.43 6.89
C THR A 105 -12.29 16.46 5.78
N PHE A 106 -11.31 15.66 5.37
CA PHE A 106 -11.48 14.59 4.41
C PHE A 106 -11.39 13.23 5.11
N SER A 107 -12.31 12.32 4.82
CA SER A 107 -12.34 10.97 5.41
C SER A 107 -12.65 9.93 4.35
N PHE A 108 -11.97 8.79 4.41
CA PHE A 108 -12.21 7.66 3.52
C PHE A 108 -12.03 6.33 4.26
N THR A 109 -12.64 5.27 3.76
CA THR A 109 -12.57 3.92 4.35
C THR A 109 -11.88 2.97 3.39
N LEU A 110 -10.93 2.17 3.90
CA LEU A 110 -10.33 1.09 3.14
C LEU A 110 -11.10 -0.22 3.34
N SER A 111 -11.29 -0.97 2.26
CA SER A 111 -11.88 -2.31 2.31
C SER A 111 -10.80 -3.35 2.63
N PRO A 112 -11.00 -4.25 3.62
CA PRO A 112 -10.08 -5.36 3.85
C PRO A 112 -10.00 -6.28 2.63
N LYS A 113 -8.83 -6.85 2.39
CA LYS A 113 -8.67 -7.92 1.40
C LYS A 113 -9.36 -9.19 1.90
N THR A 114 -9.93 -9.97 0.99
CA THR A 114 -10.69 -11.18 1.36
C THR A 114 -10.14 -12.44 0.71
N ARG A 115 -10.34 -13.58 1.41
CA ARG A 115 -9.99 -14.93 0.93
C ARG A 115 -10.65 -15.25 -0.41
N PHE A 116 -11.92 -14.91 -0.54
CA PHE A 116 -12.67 -15.14 -1.77
C PHE A 116 -12.10 -14.36 -2.96
N LYS A 117 -11.77 -13.07 -2.76
CA LYS A 117 -11.13 -12.24 -3.79
C LYS A 117 -9.73 -12.74 -4.15
N ALA A 118 -8.98 -13.29 -3.19
CA ALA A 118 -7.71 -13.95 -3.46
C ALA A 118 -7.91 -15.22 -4.29
N GLY A 119 -8.84 -16.10 -3.90
CA GLY A 119 -9.16 -17.33 -4.61
C GLY A 119 -9.59 -17.09 -6.06
N LEU A 120 -10.52 -16.15 -6.31
CA LEU A 120 -10.93 -15.79 -7.67
C LEU A 120 -9.76 -15.35 -8.55
N ARG A 121 -8.82 -14.57 -8.00
CA ARG A 121 -7.63 -14.14 -8.75
C ARG A 121 -6.71 -15.32 -9.06
N SER A 122 -6.48 -16.19 -8.07
CA SER A 122 -5.69 -17.41 -8.25
C SER A 122 -6.32 -18.41 -9.23
N LEU A 123 -7.65 -18.39 -9.41
CA LEU A 123 -8.32 -19.20 -10.44
C LEU A 123 -7.89 -18.80 -11.85
N PHE A 124 -7.84 -17.50 -12.15
CA PHE A 124 -7.46 -17.00 -13.47
C PHE A 124 -5.97 -17.09 -13.73
N PHE A 125 -5.15 -16.71 -12.75
CA PHE A 125 -3.71 -16.68 -12.88
C PHE A 125 -3.03 -17.21 -11.61
N PRO A 126 -2.34 -18.37 -11.68
CA PRO A 126 -1.62 -18.91 -10.54
C PRO A 126 -0.60 -17.92 -9.97
N GLY A 127 -0.63 -17.75 -8.65
CA GLY A 127 0.16 -16.76 -7.90
C GLY A 127 -0.51 -15.39 -7.73
N TRP A 128 -1.58 -15.06 -8.47
CA TRP A 128 -2.19 -13.73 -8.40
C TRP A 128 -2.94 -13.47 -7.10
N GLY A 129 -3.64 -14.46 -6.53
CA GLY A 129 -4.28 -14.35 -5.23
C GLY A 129 -3.27 -14.16 -4.09
N GLN A 130 -2.14 -14.86 -4.18
CA GLN A 130 -1.01 -14.71 -3.26
C GLN A 130 -0.43 -13.29 -3.36
N TYR A 131 -0.22 -12.78 -4.57
CA TYR A 131 0.24 -11.40 -4.77
C TYR A 131 -0.77 -10.39 -4.20
N TYR A 132 -2.06 -10.59 -4.46
CA TYR A 132 -3.13 -9.77 -3.88
C TYR A 132 -3.07 -9.78 -2.36
N SER A 133 -2.82 -10.92 -1.72
CA SER A 133 -2.65 -11.02 -0.25
C SER A 133 -1.29 -10.56 0.30
N ASP A 134 -0.47 -9.86 -0.51
CA ASP A 134 0.88 -9.37 -0.18
C ASP A 134 1.92 -10.48 0.05
N GLN A 135 1.69 -11.70 -0.45
CA GLN A 135 2.58 -12.85 -0.34
C GLN A 135 3.49 -12.99 -1.59
N ARG A 136 4.37 -12.01 -1.80
CA ARG A 136 5.15 -11.87 -3.06
C ARG A 136 5.99 -13.09 -3.44
N TYR A 137 6.67 -13.71 -2.46
CA TYR A 137 7.49 -14.89 -2.72
C TYR A 137 6.65 -16.08 -3.20
N ARG A 138 5.53 -16.36 -2.52
CA ARG A 138 4.62 -17.44 -2.92
C ARG A 138 4.00 -17.18 -4.28
N ALA A 139 3.62 -15.92 -4.55
CA ALA A 139 3.15 -15.51 -5.86
C ALA A 139 4.17 -15.82 -6.95
N ALA A 140 5.43 -15.38 -6.77
CA ALA A 140 6.49 -15.62 -7.75
C ALA A 140 6.76 -17.11 -7.97
N LEU A 141 6.84 -17.89 -6.88
CA LEU A 141 7.05 -19.33 -6.95
C LEU A 141 5.94 -20.01 -7.77
N LEU A 142 4.67 -19.78 -7.42
CA LEU A 142 3.54 -20.40 -8.11
C LEU A 142 3.43 -19.98 -9.58
N SER A 143 3.58 -18.68 -9.87
CA SER A 143 3.50 -18.18 -11.25
C SER A 143 4.63 -18.75 -12.12
N LEU A 144 5.87 -18.73 -11.63
CA LEU A 144 7.03 -19.24 -12.39
C LEU A 144 6.97 -20.76 -12.56
N SER A 145 6.62 -21.51 -11.52
CA SER A 145 6.45 -22.96 -11.63
C SER A 145 5.35 -23.33 -12.62
N THR A 146 4.21 -22.64 -12.58
CA THR A 146 3.11 -22.87 -13.53
C THR A 146 3.56 -22.53 -14.96
N LEU A 147 4.25 -21.41 -15.17
CA LEU A 147 4.76 -21.04 -16.47
C LEU A 147 5.73 -22.09 -17.03
N GLY A 148 6.70 -22.53 -16.21
CA GLY A 148 7.66 -23.56 -16.59
C GLY A 148 7.00 -24.90 -16.93
N LEU A 149 6.05 -25.35 -16.11
CA LEU A 149 5.29 -26.59 -16.36
C LEU A 149 4.36 -26.46 -17.57
N GLY A 150 3.77 -25.29 -17.80
CA GLY A 150 2.96 -25.00 -18.98
C GLY A 150 3.80 -25.10 -20.26
N VAL A 151 4.99 -24.49 -20.27
CA VAL A 151 5.94 -24.62 -21.39
C VAL A 151 6.36 -26.08 -21.59
N ALA A 152 6.70 -26.79 -20.51
CA ALA A 152 7.05 -28.21 -20.58
C ALA A 152 5.90 -29.07 -21.13
N SER A 153 4.65 -28.78 -20.73
CA SER A 153 3.45 -29.44 -21.24
C SER A 153 3.29 -29.23 -22.76
N LEU A 154 3.49 -28.00 -23.25
CA LEU A 154 3.43 -27.70 -24.69
C LEU A 154 4.52 -28.42 -25.48
N ILE A 155 5.74 -28.50 -24.94
CA ILE A 155 6.84 -29.24 -25.55
C ILE A 155 6.52 -30.74 -25.61
N ALA A 156 6.07 -31.32 -24.50
CA ALA A 156 5.70 -32.74 -24.43
C ALA A 156 4.52 -33.08 -25.37
N ASP A 157 3.54 -32.19 -25.48
CA ASP A 157 2.41 -32.32 -26.38
C ASP A 157 2.81 -32.21 -27.86
N ALA A 158 3.77 -31.33 -28.20
CA ALA A 158 4.34 -31.27 -29.54
C ALA A 158 5.14 -32.53 -29.91
N ASP A 159 5.93 -33.09 -28.97
CA ASP A 159 6.65 -34.35 -29.17
C ASP A 159 5.68 -35.53 -29.36
N TYR A 160 4.64 -35.62 -28.52
CA TYR A 160 3.58 -36.62 -28.67
C TYR A 160 2.91 -36.53 -30.05
N ARG A 161 2.48 -35.33 -30.48
CA ARG A 161 1.86 -35.15 -31.80
C ARG A 161 2.74 -35.68 -32.92
N ARG A 162 4.02 -35.32 -32.92
CA ARG A 162 4.98 -35.77 -33.94
C ARG A 162 5.09 -37.30 -33.98
N LYS A 163 5.30 -37.95 -32.84
CA LYS A 163 5.46 -39.41 -32.77
C LYS A 163 4.16 -40.16 -33.10
N ARG A 164 3.02 -39.58 -32.76
CA ARG A 164 1.71 -40.11 -33.12
C ARG A 164 1.49 -40.05 -34.63
N ASP A 165 1.87 -38.94 -35.26
CA ASP A 165 1.72 -38.76 -36.71
C ASP A 165 2.69 -39.69 -37.48
N ASP A 166 3.93 -39.88 -37.00
CA ASP A 166 4.85 -40.91 -37.51
C ASP A 166 4.21 -42.31 -37.49
N TYR A 167 3.57 -42.68 -36.38
CA TYR A 167 2.89 -43.98 -36.25
C TYR A 167 1.73 -44.12 -37.25
N PHE A 168 0.91 -43.06 -37.41
CA PHE A 168 -0.19 -43.08 -38.37
C PHE A 168 0.29 -43.17 -39.82
N GLN A 169 1.43 -42.56 -40.14
CA GLN A 169 2.06 -42.70 -41.45
C GLN A 169 2.43 -44.18 -41.72
N ILE A 170 3.11 -44.85 -40.78
CA ILE A 170 3.47 -46.27 -40.94
C ILE A 170 2.23 -47.17 -41.05
N MET A 171 1.16 -46.87 -40.31
CA MET A 171 -0.09 -47.62 -40.44
C MET A 171 -0.74 -47.42 -41.83
N THR A 172 -0.60 -46.23 -42.40
CA THR A 172 -1.04 -45.95 -43.77
C THR A 172 -0.22 -46.75 -44.77
N ASP A 173 1.11 -46.74 -44.65
CA ASP A 173 2.01 -47.51 -45.53
C ASP A 173 1.73 -49.02 -45.43
N LEU A 174 1.51 -49.53 -44.21
CA LEU A 174 1.16 -50.93 -43.96
C LEU A 174 -0.16 -51.34 -44.64
N SER A 175 -1.14 -50.44 -44.68
CA SER A 175 -2.42 -50.70 -45.34
C SER A 175 -2.32 -50.80 -46.87
N ASN A 176 -1.27 -50.21 -47.45
CA ASN A 176 -0.99 -50.20 -48.89
C ASN A 176 0.04 -51.25 -49.32
N ALA A 177 0.72 -51.90 -48.38
CA ALA A 177 1.78 -52.87 -48.65
C ALA A 177 1.25 -54.17 -49.27
N VAL A 178 1.97 -54.69 -50.28
CA VAL A 178 1.52 -55.87 -51.06
C VAL A 178 2.39 -57.10 -50.78
N THR A 179 3.67 -56.93 -50.47
CA THR A 179 4.60 -58.06 -50.29
C THR A 179 4.69 -58.51 -48.84
N ALA A 180 4.87 -59.82 -48.62
CA ALA A 180 4.94 -60.39 -47.27
C ALA A 180 6.13 -59.84 -46.46
N GLU A 181 7.28 -59.60 -47.09
CA GLU A 181 8.48 -59.05 -46.45
C GLU A 181 8.26 -57.59 -46.01
N GLU A 182 7.71 -56.75 -46.88
CA GLU A 182 7.39 -55.35 -46.58
C GLU A 182 6.37 -55.24 -45.44
N ILE A 183 5.32 -56.07 -45.46
CA ILE A 183 4.32 -56.15 -44.38
C ILE A 183 4.99 -56.49 -43.04
N LEU A 184 5.93 -57.44 -43.02
CA LEU A 184 6.64 -57.81 -41.79
C LEU A 184 7.52 -56.67 -41.26
N GLN A 185 8.25 -56.00 -42.14
CA GLN A 185 9.11 -54.87 -41.78
C GLN A 185 8.29 -53.69 -41.24
N LEU A 186 7.23 -53.29 -41.94
CA LEU A 186 6.32 -52.20 -41.52
C LEU A 186 5.60 -52.53 -40.21
N ARG A 187 5.22 -53.79 -39.97
CA ARG A 187 4.63 -54.20 -38.68
C ARG A 187 5.59 -54.02 -37.52
N ASN A 188 6.85 -54.40 -37.68
CA ASN A 188 7.86 -54.23 -36.64
C ASN A 188 8.12 -52.73 -36.38
N LEU A 189 8.21 -51.93 -37.44
CA LEU A 189 8.36 -50.48 -37.34
C LEU A 189 7.13 -49.81 -36.70
N ALA A 190 5.92 -50.25 -37.03
CA ALA A 190 4.68 -49.75 -36.44
C ALA A 190 4.66 -49.99 -34.93
N ARG A 191 5.06 -51.18 -34.46
CA ARG A 191 5.16 -51.49 -33.02
C ARG A 191 6.15 -50.56 -32.32
N GLU A 192 7.29 -50.32 -32.94
CA GLU A 192 8.32 -49.42 -32.41
C GLU A 192 7.79 -47.97 -32.31
N LYS A 193 7.20 -47.45 -33.38
CA LYS A 193 6.62 -46.09 -33.41
C LYS A 193 5.45 -45.96 -32.44
N ASN A 194 4.62 -46.99 -32.31
CA ASN A 194 3.53 -47.03 -31.33
C ASN A 194 4.07 -46.93 -29.90
N ARG A 195 5.14 -47.67 -29.57
CA ARG A 195 5.78 -47.59 -28.24
C ARG A 195 6.30 -46.18 -27.98
N GLN A 196 7.00 -45.58 -28.94
CA GLN A 196 7.51 -44.21 -28.80
C GLN A 196 6.39 -43.18 -28.60
N ALA A 197 5.27 -43.32 -29.32
CA ALA A 197 4.09 -42.48 -29.17
C ALA A 197 3.46 -42.64 -27.78
N TYR A 198 3.37 -43.87 -27.26
CA TYR A 198 2.84 -44.18 -25.93
C TYR A 198 3.72 -43.60 -24.80
N ASP A 199 5.04 -43.68 -24.94
CA ASP A 199 5.98 -43.10 -23.96
C ASP A 199 5.88 -41.56 -23.95
N ALA A 200 5.73 -40.95 -25.13
CA ALA A 200 5.52 -39.51 -25.26
C ALA A 200 4.14 -39.08 -24.72
N GLU A 201 3.11 -39.89 -24.93
CA GLU A 201 1.79 -39.68 -24.34
C GLU A 201 1.84 -39.68 -22.82
N THR A 202 2.53 -40.66 -22.24
CA THR A 202 2.73 -40.77 -20.80
C THR A 202 3.40 -39.50 -20.26
N THR A 203 4.47 -39.06 -20.93
CA THR A 203 5.18 -37.82 -20.57
C THR A 203 4.27 -36.59 -20.63
N ARG A 204 3.51 -36.43 -21.72
CA ARG A 204 2.50 -35.35 -21.88
C ARG A 204 1.49 -35.37 -20.74
N ASN A 205 0.92 -36.53 -20.43
CA ASN A 205 -0.11 -36.68 -19.40
C ASN A 205 0.43 -36.36 -18.00
N VAL A 206 1.68 -36.73 -17.70
CA VAL A 206 2.35 -36.35 -16.44
C VAL A 206 2.47 -34.83 -16.34
N PHE A 207 3.00 -34.14 -17.35
CA PHE A 207 3.16 -32.69 -17.29
C PHE A 207 1.81 -31.95 -17.21
N ILE A 208 0.82 -32.36 -18.00
CA ILE A 208 -0.53 -31.80 -17.92
C ILE A 208 -1.13 -32.02 -16.52
N GLY A 209 -1.02 -33.25 -16.00
CA GLY A 209 -1.55 -33.61 -14.67
C GLY A 209 -0.89 -32.80 -13.55
N VAL A 210 0.44 -32.67 -13.57
CA VAL A 210 1.18 -31.85 -12.60
C VAL A 210 0.80 -30.37 -12.72
N THR A 211 0.64 -29.84 -13.94
CA THR A 211 0.22 -28.46 -14.18
C THR A 211 -1.17 -28.19 -13.60
N VAL A 212 -2.14 -29.09 -13.85
CA VAL A 212 -3.50 -28.98 -13.29
C VAL A 212 -3.49 -29.11 -11.77
N GLY A 213 -2.69 -30.04 -11.24
CA GLY A 213 -2.51 -30.21 -9.79
C GLY A 213 -1.95 -28.94 -9.13
N LEU A 214 -0.95 -28.30 -9.75
CA LEU A 214 -0.41 -27.03 -9.27
C LEU A 214 -1.45 -25.91 -9.32
N TRP A 215 -2.29 -25.87 -10.37
CA TRP A 215 -3.36 -24.88 -10.50
C TRP A 215 -4.38 -25.00 -9.35
N ALA A 216 -4.79 -26.23 -9.03
CA ALA A 216 -5.69 -26.53 -7.92
C ALA A 216 -5.04 -26.21 -6.56
N TYR A 217 -3.78 -26.62 -6.36
CA TYR A 217 -3.01 -26.28 -5.15
C TYR A 217 -2.94 -24.77 -4.95
N ASN A 218 -2.65 -24.00 -6.00
CA ASN A 218 -2.58 -22.54 -5.94
C ASN A 218 -3.91 -21.88 -5.47
N LEU A 219 -5.05 -22.44 -5.89
CA LEU A 219 -6.36 -21.95 -5.44
C LEU A 219 -6.58 -22.24 -3.95
N ILE A 220 -6.27 -23.47 -3.54
CA ILE A 220 -6.36 -23.90 -2.13
C ILE A 220 -5.43 -23.03 -1.27
N ASP A 221 -4.20 -22.79 -1.72
CA ASP A 221 -3.22 -21.98 -1.00
C ASP A 221 -3.71 -20.54 -0.80
N ALA A 222 -4.31 -19.94 -1.81
CA ALA A 222 -4.82 -18.57 -1.75
C ALA A 222 -5.97 -18.39 -0.74
N VAL A 223 -6.78 -19.42 -0.54
CA VAL A 223 -7.95 -19.39 0.35
C VAL A 223 -7.59 -19.85 1.76
N ILE A 224 -6.88 -20.96 1.90
CA ILE A 224 -6.56 -21.58 3.20
C ILE A 224 -5.43 -20.82 3.90
N PHE A 225 -4.35 -20.51 3.18
CA PHE A 225 -3.19 -19.81 3.76
C PHE A 225 -3.25 -18.29 3.54
N PHE A 226 -4.47 -17.75 3.52
CA PHE A 226 -4.67 -16.30 3.47
C PHE A 226 -4.25 -15.66 4.81
N PRO A 227 -3.44 -14.59 4.80
CA PRO A 227 -2.92 -13.98 6.02
C PRO A 227 -4.04 -13.27 6.81
N GLU A 228 -4.29 -13.73 8.03
CA GLU A 228 -5.11 -13.00 9.00
C GLU A 228 -4.24 -11.93 9.68
N ARG A 229 -4.54 -10.65 9.47
CA ARG A 229 -3.83 -9.56 10.15
C ARG A 229 -4.79 -8.82 11.08
N LYS A 230 -4.39 -8.70 12.35
CA LYS A 230 -5.00 -7.79 13.32
C LYS A 230 -4.19 -6.49 13.32
N PHE A 231 -4.77 -5.40 12.86
CA PHE A 231 -4.11 -4.10 12.85
C PHE A 231 -4.33 -3.42 14.20
N VAL A 232 -3.24 -3.19 14.93
CA VAL A 232 -3.24 -2.36 16.13
C VAL A 232 -2.61 -1.03 15.76
N PHE A 233 -3.42 0.02 15.64
CA PHE A 233 -2.89 1.37 15.47
C PHE A 233 -2.32 1.85 16.80
N GLN A 234 -0.99 1.98 16.86
CA GLN A 234 -0.34 2.69 17.94
C GLN A 234 -0.23 4.17 17.56
N LYS A 235 -0.92 5.04 18.31
CA LYS A 235 -0.77 6.48 18.17
C LYS A 235 0.71 6.84 18.40
N PRO A 236 1.34 7.67 17.55
CA PRO A 236 2.72 8.07 17.77
C PRO A 236 2.87 8.71 19.15
N LEU A 237 3.89 8.27 19.90
CA LEU A 237 4.15 8.75 21.25
C LEU A 237 4.38 10.27 21.18
N THR A 238 3.44 11.05 21.74
CA THR A 238 3.63 12.49 21.86
C THR A 238 4.44 12.73 23.12
N ILE A 239 5.77 12.71 23.01
CA ILE A 239 6.64 13.08 24.13
C ILE A 239 6.42 14.57 24.35
N GLY A 240 5.73 14.93 25.44
CA GLY A 240 5.64 16.33 25.85
C GLY A 240 7.05 16.84 26.15
N LEU A 241 7.40 18.04 25.66
CA LEU A 241 8.71 18.67 25.93
C LEU A 241 9.03 18.76 27.44
N ASN A 242 8.00 18.74 28.29
CA ASN A 242 8.10 18.74 29.75
C ASN A 242 8.64 17.42 30.34
N GLN A 243 8.65 16.34 29.55
CA GLN A 243 9.15 15.00 29.94
C GLN A 243 10.64 14.81 29.59
N ILE A 244 11.25 15.77 28.87
CA ILE A 244 12.67 15.75 28.51
C ILE A 244 13.38 16.73 29.44
N LYS A 245 13.86 16.26 30.59
CA LYS A 245 14.80 17.04 31.41
C LYS A 245 16.21 16.62 31.02
N ALA A 246 16.97 17.52 30.40
CA ALA A 246 18.40 17.33 30.24
C ALA A 246 19.05 17.55 31.63
N ASP A 247 19.66 16.51 32.17
CA ASP A 247 20.50 16.64 33.37
C ASP A 247 21.90 17.07 32.91
N PHE A 248 22.29 18.29 33.29
CA PHE A 248 23.58 18.86 32.94
C PHE A 248 24.50 18.74 34.15
N ASP A 249 25.19 17.60 34.29
CA ASP A 249 26.31 17.50 35.21
C ASP A 249 27.52 18.15 34.55
N GLY A 250 28.10 19.15 35.21
CA GLY A 250 29.10 20.08 34.66
C GLY A 250 30.49 19.49 34.45
N GLN A 251 30.58 18.23 34.04
CA GLN A 251 31.81 17.51 33.71
C GLN A 251 31.66 16.93 32.30
N GLU A 252 32.69 17.07 31.48
CA GLU A 252 32.66 16.92 30.02
C GLU A 252 31.89 15.69 29.49
N THR A 253 30.95 15.97 28.58
CA THR A 253 30.50 15.08 27.48
C THR A 253 29.87 13.72 27.83
N ASN A 254 28.84 13.68 28.67
CA ASN A 254 27.86 12.58 28.64
C ASN A 254 26.42 13.09 28.76
N LEU A 255 25.83 13.47 27.62
CA LEU A 255 24.41 13.79 27.53
C LEU A 255 23.60 12.50 27.71
N LYS A 256 23.04 12.29 28.90
CA LYS A 256 22.17 11.14 29.16
C LYS A 256 20.72 11.57 29.02
N LEU A 257 20.05 11.10 27.96
CA LEU A 257 18.61 11.33 27.79
C LEU A 257 17.86 10.44 28.78
N ILE A 258 17.22 11.03 29.78
CA ILE A 258 16.38 10.31 30.74
C ILE A 258 14.92 10.52 30.31
N VAL A 259 14.25 9.43 29.94
CA VAL A 259 12.80 9.41 29.72
C VAL A 259 12.16 9.01 31.05
N MET A 260 11.44 9.93 31.69
CA MET A 260 10.65 9.62 32.88
C MET A 260 9.30 9.03 32.45
N PHE A 261 8.94 7.90 33.05
CA PHE A 261 7.66 7.20 32.87
C PHE A 261 6.69 7.56 34.00
#